data_AF-C4L5F9-F1
#
_entry.id   AF-C4L5F9-F1
#
_cell.length_a   1.000
_cell.length_b   1.000
_cell.length_c   1.000
_cell.angle_alpha   90.00
_cell.angle_beta   90.00
_cell.angle_gamma   90.00
#
_symmetry.space_group_name_H-M   'P 1'
#
loop_
_entity.id
_entity.type
_entity.pdbx_description
1 polymer ?
#
loop_
_entity_poly.entity_id
_entity_poly.type
_entity_poly.pdbx_seq_one_letter_code
_entity_poly.pdbx_strand_id
1 'polypeptide(L)'
;MKRICDCENMKRITIEADVGADPTWCATCRYNIELNEFTISDQLKRDFYEWVSRFGEWIDWDTDALAKGWEIKVEQHNREGDLLSERLQVALVEAYEIEFTPITYDNFTKS
;
A
#
# COMPACT_ATOMS: atom_id res chain seq x y z
N MET A 1 -15.93 15.09 13.71
CA MET A 1 -14.84 14.49 12.92
C MET A 1 -14.97 12.99 13.05
N LYS A 2 -15.15 12.26 11.95
CA LYS A 2 -15.16 10.78 11.99
C LYS A 2 -13.78 10.32 12.44
N ARG A 3 -13.70 9.46 13.45
CA ARG A 3 -12.43 8.81 13.81
C ARG A 3 -12.19 7.69 12.80
N ILE A 4 -11.10 7.80 12.05
CA ILE A 4 -10.67 6.79 11.07
C ILE A 4 -10.05 5.58 11.81
N CYS A 5 -9.34 5.85 12.91
CA CYS A 5 -8.81 4.86 13.84
C CYS A 5 -8.81 5.43 15.28
N ASP A 6 -8.34 4.64 16.25
CA ASP A 6 -8.29 5.02 17.68
C ASP A 6 -7.13 5.93 18.07
N CYS A 7 -6.31 6.37 17.11
CA CYS A 7 -5.21 7.31 17.38
C CYS A 7 -5.75 8.74 17.53
N GLU A 8 -5.42 9.40 18.66
CA GLU A 8 -5.90 10.77 18.93
C GLU A 8 -5.43 11.80 17.89
N ASN A 9 -4.23 11.61 17.32
CA ASN A 9 -3.63 12.53 16.35
C ASN A 9 -2.92 11.74 15.24
N MET A 10 -3.69 10.98 14.45
CA MET A 10 -3.14 10.30 13.28
C MET A 10 -2.68 11.33 12.25
N LYS A 11 -1.35 11.42 12.05
CA LYS A 11 -0.71 12.29 11.06
C LYS A 11 0.16 11.54 10.06
N ARG A 12 0.35 10.24 10.26
CA ARG A 12 1.23 9.41 9.43
C ARG A 12 0.47 8.23 8.88
N ILE A 13 0.60 8.03 7.57
CA ILE A 13 -0.01 6.94 6.83
C ILE A 13 1.11 6.15 6.17
N THR A 14 1.10 4.84 6.39
CA THR A 14 1.94 3.91 5.66
C THR A 14 1.18 3.42 4.42
N ILE A 15 1.83 3.42 3.27
CA ILE A 15 1.35 2.79 2.04
C ILE A 15 2.03 1.44 1.90
N GLU A 16 1.23 0.39 1.90
CA GLU A 16 1.67 -1.00 1.84
C GLU A 16 0.58 -1.84 1.20
N ALA A 17 0.94 -2.63 0.18
CA ALA A 17 0.00 -3.56 -0.44
C ALA A 17 -0.11 -4.84 0.38
N ASP A 18 -1.32 -5.36 0.51
CA ASP A 18 -1.62 -6.63 1.15
C ASP A 18 -2.84 -7.27 0.49
N VAL A 19 -3.00 -8.58 0.65
CA VAL A 19 -4.09 -9.36 0.06
C VAL A 19 -5.42 -8.93 0.66
N GLY A 20 -6.29 -8.35 -0.17
CA GLY A 20 -7.67 -8.03 0.21
C GLY A 20 -7.82 -6.81 1.12
N ALA A 21 -6.78 -5.98 1.24
CA ALA A 21 -6.79 -4.75 2.01
C ALA A 21 -6.62 -3.53 1.10
N ASP A 22 -7.13 -2.37 1.53
CA ASP A 22 -6.73 -1.10 0.92
C ASP A 22 -5.28 -0.78 1.28
N PRO A 23 -4.55 0.00 0.47
CA PRO A 23 -3.11 0.17 0.66
C PRO A 23 -2.75 1.11 1.82
N THR A 24 -3.73 1.74 2.46
CA THR A 24 -3.51 2.79 3.46
C THR A 24 -3.60 2.26 4.87
N TRP A 25 -2.56 2.47 5.67
CA TRP A 25 -2.47 1.98 7.03
C TRP A 25 -2.15 3.12 7.99
N CYS A 26 -2.73 3.11 9.19
CA CYS A 26 -2.26 3.99 10.24
C CYS A 26 -0.83 3.59 10.64
N ALA A 27 0.14 4.50 10.48
CA ALA A 27 1.53 4.23 10.84
C ALA A 27 1.76 4.01 12.35
N THR A 28 0.75 4.29 13.19
CA THR A 28 0.83 4.12 14.66
C THR A 28 0.20 2.81 15.13
N CYS A 29 -1.07 2.56 14.79
CA CYS A 29 -1.80 1.38 15.28
C CYS A 29 -2.01 0.29 14.24
N ARG A 30 -1.53 0.47 13.00
CA ARG A 30 -1.66 -0.50 11.90
C ARG A 30 -3.10 -0.85 11.50
N TYR A 31 -4.06 -0.01 11.87
CA TYR A 31 -5.42 -0.11 11.35
C TYR A 31 -5.42 0.09 9.84
N ASN A 32 -6.04 -0.82 9.09
CA ASN A 32 -6.25 -0.68 7.65
C ASN A 32 -7.36 0.36 7.40
N ILE A 33 -7.03 1.40 6.65
CA ILE A 33 -7.90 2.53 6.38
C ILE A 33 -8.41 2.38 4.95
N GLU A 34 -9.71 2.52 4.75
CA GLU A 34 -10.27 2.54 3.40
C GLU A 34 -9.82 3.82 2.66
N LEU A 35 -9.40 3.70 1.40
CA LEU A 35 -9.03 4.82 0.53
C LEU A 35 -10.17 5.83 0.37
N ASN A 36 -11.41 5.38 0.56
CA ASN A 36 -12.61 6.23 0.51
C ASN A 36 -12.75 7.18 1.69
N GLU A 37 -11.98 7.00 2.77
CA GLU A 37 -11.91 7.97 3.87
C GLU A 37 -11.15 9.24 3.46
N PHE A 38 -10.37 9.20 2.38
CA PHE A 38 -9.58 10.35 1.90
C PHE A 38 -10.27 11.09 0.74
N THR A 39 -10.22 12.42 0.80
CA THR A 39 -10.66 13.31 -0.28
C THR A 39 -9.56 13.41 -1.36
N ILE A 40 -9.39 12.33 -2.12
CA ILE A 40 -8.47 12.23 -3.27
C ILE A 40 -9.25 11.97 -4.56
N SER A 41 -8.61 12.19 -5.71
CA SER A 41 -9.27 12.00 -7.01
C SER A 41 -9.63 10.53 -7.26
N ASP A 42 -10.75 10.29 -7.96
CA ASP A 42 -11.17 8.94 -8.33
C ASP A 42 -10.13 8.22 -9.20
N GLN A 43 -9.36 8.96 -9.98
CA GLN A 43 -8.26 8.38 -10.75
C GLN A 43 -7.16 7.84 -9.83
N LEU A 44 -6.75 8.60 -8.81
CA LEU A 44 -5.72 8.12 -7.87
C LEU A 44 -6.22 6.88 -7.10
N LYS A 45 -7.50 6.84 -6.72
CA LYS A 45 -8.11 5.65 -6.10
C LYS A 45 -8.04 4.43 -7.03
N ARG A 46 -8.43 4.58 -8.30
CA ARG A 46 -8.35 3.50 -9.30
C ARG A 46 -6.92 3.00 -9.48
N ASP A 47 -5.95 3.90 -9.60
CA ASP A 47 -4.55 3.53 -9.78
C ASP A 47 -4.05 2.71 -8.58
N PHE A 48 -4.42 3.10 -7.36
CA PHE A 48 -4.12 2.29 -6.16
C PHE A 48 -4.79 0.92 -6.20
N TYR A 49 -6.09 0.83 -6.52
CA TYR A 49 -6.78 -0.46 -6.58
C TYR A 49 -6.17 -1.38 -7.64
N GLU A 50 -5.80 -0.84 -8.80
CA GLU A 50 -5.09 -1.59 -9.84
C GLU A 50 -3.72 -2.07 -9.34
N TRP A 51 -2.95 -1.21 -8.67
CA TRP A 51 -1.65 -1.58 -8.09
C TRP A 51 -1.76 -2.68 -7.02
N VAL A 52 -2.70 -2.57 -6.08
CA VAL A 52 -2.91 -3.59 -5.03
C VAL A 52 -3.44 -4.90 -5.63
N SER A 53 -4.27 -4.84 -6.68
CA SER A 53 -4.78 -6.05 -7.35
C SER A 53 -3.69 -6.94 -7.96
N ARG A 54 -2.50 -6.38 -8.21
CA ARG A 54 -1.33 -7.09 -8.72
C ARG A 54 -0.39 -7.59 -7.61
N PHE A 55 -0.76 -7.39 -6.35
CA PHE A 55 0.02 -7.92 -5.23
C PHE A 55 0.04 -9.45 -5.29
N GLY A 56 1.25 -10.02 -5.24
CA GLY A 56 1.44 -11.47 -5.31
C GLY A 56 1.48 -12.05 -6.72
N GLU A 57 1.53 -11.25 -7.79
CA GLU A 57 1.77 -11.75 -9.17
C GLU A 57 3.11 -12.49 -9.36
N TRP A 58 4.00 -12.35 -8.39
CA TRP A 58 5.29 -13.02 -8.32
C TRP A 58 5.24 -14.32 -7.50
N ILE A 59 4.07 -14.70 -6.98
CA ILE A 59 3.82 -15.96 -6.27
C ILE A 59 3.03 -16.89 -7.20
N ASP A 60 3.52 -18.11 -7.34
CA ASP A 60 2.73 -19.22 -7.87
C ASP A 60 1.89 -19.81 -6.73
N TRP A 61 0.63 -19.40 -6.69
CA TRP A 61 -0.31 -19.78 -5.63
C TRP A 61 -0.66 -21.28 -5.60
N ASP A 62 -0.42 -22.02 -6.70
CA ASP A 62 -0.65 -23.47 -6.73
C ASP A 62 0.48 -24.23 -6.04
N THR A 63 1.70 -23.69 -6.08
CA THR A 63 2.91 -24.34 -5.56
C THR A 63 3.52 -23.65 -4.34
N ASP A 64 2.96 -22.52 -3.91
CA ASP A 64 3.46 -21.66 -2.83
C ASP A 64 4.94 -21.28 -3.03
N ALA A 65 5.33 -21.05 -4.30
CA ALA A 65 6.69 -20.76 -4.70
C ALA A 65 6.79 -19.41 -5.43
N LEU A 66 7.97 -18.80 -5.41
CA LEU A 66 8.23 -17.62 -6.21
C LEU A 66 8.30 -17.98 -7.70
N ALA A 67 7.55 -17.25 -8.52
CA ALA A 67 7.55 -17.41 -9.96
C ALA A 67 8.92 -17.05 -10.57
N LYS A 68 9.23 -17.59 -11.74
CA LYS A 68 10.46 -17.23 -12.46
C LYS A 68 10.47 -15.72 -12.79
N GLY A 69 11.53 -15.03 -12.40
CA GLY A 69 11.67 -13.58 -12.59
C GLY A 69 10.81 -12.75 -11.64
N TRP A 70 10.46 -13.31 -10.47
CA TRP A 70 9.74 -12.63 -9.40
C TRP A 70 10.37 -11.29 -9.02
N GLU A 71 11.71 -11.21 -9.06
CA GLU A 71 12.47 -10.02 -8.67
C GLU A 71 12.06 -8.80 -9.49
N ILE A 72 11.91 -8.97 -10.81
CA ILE A 72 11.54 -7.90 -11.73
C ILE A 72 10.10 -7.43 -11.45
N LYS A 73 9.19 -8.38 -11.17
CA LYS A 73 7.80 -8.05 -10.84
C LYS A 73 7.71 -7.29 -9.52
N VAL A 74 8.46 -7.72 -8.51
CA VAL A 74 8.54 -7.02 -7.22
C VAL A 74 9.14 -5.63 -7.38
N GLU A 75 10.23 -5.49 -8.15
CA GLU A 75 10.85 -4.18 -8.42
C GLU A 75 9.86 -3.23 -9.11
N GLN A 76 9.15 -3.71 -10.13
CA GLN A 76 8.16 -2.92 -10.85
C GLN A 76 6.99 -2.52 -9.95
N HIS A 77 6.48 -3.44 -9.14
CA HIS A 77 5.40 -3.18 -8.18
C HIS A 77 5.84 -2.15 -7.14
N ASN A 78 7.04 -2.28 -6.58
CA ASN A 78 7.58 -1.32 -5.62
C ASN A 78 7.75 0.07 -6.21
N ARG A 79 8.30 0.17 -7.43
CA ARG A 79 8.48 1.45 -8.11
C ARG A 79 7.14 2.16 -8.35
N GLU A 80 6.11 1.42 -8.71
CA GLU A 80 4.78 1.98 -8.89
C GLU A 80 4.15 2.43 -7.56
N GLY A 81 4.29 1.62 -6.51
CA GLY A 81 3.81 1.96 -5.16
C GLY A 81 4.46 3.23 -4.61
N ASP A 82 5.76 3.41 -4.85
CA ASP A 82 6.51 4.61 -4.50
C ASP A 82 5.96 5.85 -5.22
N LEU A 83 5.78 5.78 -6.55
CA LEU A 83 5.20 6.86 -7.35
C LEU A 83 3.76 7.20 -6.94
N LEU A 84 2.95 6.20 -6.59
CA LEU A 84 1.59 6.42 -6.08
C LEU A 84 1.60 7.08 -4.70
N SER A 85 2.55 6.71 -3.85
CA SER A 85 2.76 7.30 -2.52
C SER A 85 3.15 8.77 -2.62
N GLU A 86 4.03 9.14 -3.54
CA GLU A 86 4.38 10.53 -3.83
C GLU A 86 3.15 11.35 -4.28
N ARG A 87 2.33 10.78 -5.18
CA ARG A 87 1.09 11.43 -5.64
C ARG A 87 0.09 11.62 -4.51
N LEU A 88 -0.03 10.64 -3.61
CA LEU A 88 -0.87 10.73 -2.42
C LEU A 88 -0.35 11.79 -1.45
N GLN A 89 0.98 11.86 -1.25
CA GLN A 89 1.60 12.88 -0.42
C GLN A 89 1.28 14.28 -0.92
N VAL A 90 1.33 14.52 -2.23
CA VAL A 90 0.92 15.81 -2.82
C VAL A 90 -0.56 16.09 -2.56
N ALA A 91 -1.43 15.10 -2.71
CA ALA A 91 -2.87 15.28 -2.53
C ALA A 91 -3.27 15.56 -1.06
N LEU A 92 -2.48 15.09 -0.09
CA LEU A 92 -2.79 15.11 1.34
C LEU A 92 -1.79 15.90 2.19
N VAL A 93 -0.92 16.70 1.57
CA VAL A 93 0.27 17.33 2.19
C VAL A 93 -0.01 18.13 3.46
N GLU A 94 -1.19 18.73 3.59
CA GLU A 94 -1.54 19.54 4.76
C GLU A 94 -1.97 18.71 5.98
N ALA A 95 -2.40 17.46 5.76
CA ALA A 95 -3.02 16.62 6.80
C ALA A 95 -2.13 15.44 7.22
N TYR A 96 -1.38 14.87 6.27
CA TYR A 96 -0.67 13.62 6.49
C TYR A 96 0.74 13.63 5.89
N GLU A 97 1.66 13.00 6.62
CA GLU A 97 2.93 12.51 6.12
C GLU A 97 2.72 11.06 5.64
N ILE A 98 3.17 10.79 4.43
CA ILE A 98 3.01 9.50 3.74
C ILE A 98 4.36 8.83 3.67
N GLU A 99 4.42 7.57 4.10
CA GLU A 99 5.60 6.71 3.97
C GLU A 99 5.24 5.47 3.13
N PHE A 100 6.16 5.02 2.28
CA PHE A 100 5.96 3.83 1.46
C PHE A 100 6.75 2.64 2.05
N THR A 101 6.09 1.49 2.16
CA THR A 101 6.74 0.22 2.54
C THR A 101 6.84 -0.69 1.31
N PRO A 102 8.06 -0.89 0.77
CA PRO A 102 8.27 -1.79 -0.34
C PRO A 102 8.20 -3.25 0.11
N ILE A 103 7.90 -4.12 -0.84
CA ILE A 103 8.06 -5.57 -0.69
C ILE A 103 9.55 -5.90 -0.76
N THR A 104 10.01 -6.70 0.20
CA THR A 104 11.39 -7.18 0.31
C THR A 104 11.43 -8.69 0.30
N TYR A 105 12.63 -9.28 0.12
CA TYR A 105 12.79 -10.73 0.16
C TYR A 105 12.34 -11.35 1.50
N ASP A 106 12.49 -10.61 2.60
CA ASP A 106 12.07 -11.04 3.94
C ASP A 106 10.55 -11.23 4.06
N ASN A 107 9.76 -10.61 3.17
CA ASN A 107 8.32 -10.83 3.09
C ASN A 107 7.96 -12.24 2.59
N PHE A 108 8.91 -12.98 1.99
CA PHE A 108 8.69 -14.34 1.46
C PHE A 108 9.23 -15.45 2.36
N THR A 109 9.92 -15.11 3.45
CA THR A 109 10.61 -16.09 4.32
C THR A 109 10.04 -16.15 5.74
N LYS A 110 9.03 -15.34 6.05
CA LYS A 110 8.30 -15.42 7.32
C LYS A 110 7.17 -16.44 7.23
N SER A 111 7.51 -17.68 7.57
CA SER A 111 6.61 -18.80 7.88
C SER A 111 6.78 -19.22 9.33
#